data_AF-B0W5L7-F1
#
_entry.id   AF-B0W5L7-F1
#
_cell.length_a   1.000
_cell.length_b   1.000
_cell.length_c   1.000
_cell.angle_alpha   90.00
_cell.angle_beta   90.00
_cell.angle_gamma   90.00
#
_symmetry.space_group_name_H-M   'P 1'
#
loop_
_entity.id
_entity.type
_entity.pdbx_description
1 polymer ?
#
loop_
_entity_poly.entity_id
_entity_poly.type
_entity_poly.pdbx_seq_one_letter_code
_entity_poly.pdbx_strand_id
1 'polypeptide(L)'
;MSSNEHTPKESLEGGHIPLRYPSDELCPLLVERRRRFNINDKIKELGTLLPRNMEGSSSDISGKDGRVNKGTILKGTVDYVKELKQELSALKHNGELLVAIKNENIILQHKLRPKTDQQQQQAAPTKQGIVRVKFYLYVEMSENNLQLENHLKRLQNLRKELTHIKDTDWQYDSIDKFSA
;
A
#
# COMPACT_ATOMS: atom_id res chain seq x y z
N MET A 1 -7.35 3.06 -85.16
CA MET A 1 -6.02 2.78 -84.57
C MET A 1 -5.54 4.10 -83.99
N SER A 2 -5.68 4.28 -82.68
CA SER A 2 -5.38 5.54 -82.01
C SER A 2 -3.88 5.83 -82.02
N SER A 3 -3.52 6.99 -82.53
CA SER A 3 -2.24 7.63 -82.31
C SER A 3 -2.13 7.99 -80.83
N ASN A 4 -1.09 7.49 -80.14
CA ASN A 4 -0.76 7.96 -78.80
C ASN A 4 0.63 8.60 -78.86
N GLU A 5 0.63 9.91 -78.62
CA GLU A 5 1.81 10.77 -78.57
C GLU A 5 2.70 10.41 -77.38
N HIS A 6 4.00 10.45 -77.63
CA HIS A 6 5.06 10.25 -76.67
C HIS A 6 5.49 11.62 -76.13
N THR A 7 5.19 11.91 -74.86
CA THR A 7 5.74 13.06 -74.14
C THR A 7 6.56 12.57 -72.93
N PRO A 8 7.87 12.84 -72.87
CA PRO A 8 8.68 12.57 -71.68
C PRO A 8 8.95 13.87 -70.92
N LYS A 9 8.26 14.09 -69.80
CA LYS A 9 8.52 15.12 -68.77
C LYS A 9 7.83 14.63 -67.50
N GLU A 10 8.34 14.70 -66.29
CA GLU A 10 9.45 15.43 -65.69
C GLU A 10 9.81 14.68 -64.41
N SER A 11 11.08 14.66 -64.05
CA SER A 11 11.60 14.08 -62.81
C SER A 11 10.82 14.60 -61.61
N LEU A 12 10.09 13.73 -60.93
CA LEU A 12 9.65 13.97 -59.57
C LEU A 12 10.91 13.89 -58.70
N GLU A 13 11.54 15.05 -58.47
CA GLU A 13 12.52 15.23 -57.43
C GLU A 13 11.97 14.62 -56.14
N GLY A 14 12.68 13.61 -55.64
CA GLY A 14 12.43 13.06 -54.32
C GLY A 14 12.51 14.20 -53.32
N GLY A 15 11.37 14.55 -52.73
CA GLY A 15 11.29 15.44 -51.58
C GLY A 15 12.19 14.89 -50.48
N HIS A 16 13.40 15.42 -50.41
CA HIS A 16 14.38 15.12 -49.39
C HIS A 16 13.77 15.56 -48.06
N ILE A 17 13.21 14.61 -47.31
CA ILE A 17 12.82 14.85 -45.92
C ILE A 17 14.10 15.29 -45.22
N PRO A 18 14.19 16.50 -44.63
CA PRO A 18 15.43 16.95 -44.01
C PRO A 18 15.79 16.00 -42.87
N LEU A 19 16.84 15.18 -43.06
CA LEU A 19 17.39 14.27 -42.05
C LEU A 19 18.36 14.97 -41.09
N ARG A 20 18.10 16.24 -40.75
CA ARG A 20 18.84 16.92 -39.67
C ARG A 20 17.88 17.54 -38.69
N TYR A 21 17.58 16.77 -37.64
CA TYR A 21 17.19 17.35 -36.37
C TYR A 21 18.48 17.82 -35.66
N PRO A 22 18.52 19.07 -35.14
CA PRO A 22 19.66 19.56 -34.35
C PRO A 22 19.95 18.61 -33.18
N SER A 23 21.21 18.31 -32.95
CA SER A 23 21.67 17.22 -32.07
C SER A 23 21.34 17.39 -30.58
N ASP A 24 20.84 18.56 -30.15
CA ASP A 24 20.56 18.87 -28.75
C ASP A 24 19.06 18.95 -28.41
N GLU A 25 18.17 18.76 -29.40
CA GLU A 25 16.75 18.54 -29.13
C GLU A 25 16.46 17.05 -29.27
N LEU A 26 16.06 16.39 -28.17
CA LEU A 26 15.48 15.05 -28.22
C LEU A 26 14.49 15.00 -29.38
N CYS A 27 14.79 14.21 -30.43
CA CYS A 27 13.95 14.09 -31.63
C CYS A 27 12.48 14.08 -31.20
N PRO A 28 11.65 15.05 -31.62
CA PRO A 28 10.26 15.14 -31.17
C PRO A 28 9.49 13.83 -31.36
N LEU A 29 9.88 13.04 -32.35
CA LEU A 29 9.41 11.67 -32.61
C LEU A 29 9.72 10.67 -31.48
N LEU A 30 10.89 10.75 -30.84
CA LEU A 30 11.27 9.88 -29.72
C LEU A 30 10.50 10.23 -28.45
N VAL A 31 10.35 11.53 -28.17
CA VAL A 31 9.54 12.03 -27.05
C VAL A 31 8.08 11.60 -27.21
N GLU A 32 7.52 11.81 -28.41
CA GLU A 32 6.14 11.43 -28.72
C GLU A 32 5.95 9.91 -28.69
N ARG A 33 6.93 9.14 -29.16
CA ARG A 33 6.91 7.67 -29.06
C ARG A 33 6.91 7.21 -27.61
N ARG A 34 7.73 7.81 -26.75
CA ARG A 34 7.78 7.50 -25.30
C ARG A 34 6.45 7.84 -24.62
N ARG A 35 5.86 9.00 -24.93
CA ARG A 35 4.54 9.40 -24.44
C ARG A 35 3.46 8.38 -24.84
N ARG A 36 3.44 7.95 -26.11
CA ARG A 36 2.48 6.93 -26.59
C ARG A 36 2.63 5.60 -25.85
N PHE A 37 3.85 5.15 -25.59
CA PHE A 37 4.07 3.93 -24.82
C PHE A 37 3.55 4.06 -23.39
N ASN A 38 3.86 5.16 -22.71
CA ASN A 38 3.37 5.39 -21.35
C ASN A 38 1.84 5.37 -21.28
N ILE A 39 1.16 6.05 -22.22
CA ILE A 39 -0.31 6.04 -22.32
C ILE A 39 -0.83 4.61 -22.51
N ASN A 40 -0.21 3.83 -23.41
CA ASN A 40 -0.63 2.45 -23.66
C ASN A 40 -0.46 1.55 -22.44
N ASP A 41 0.64 1.71 -21.71
CA ASP A 41 0.92 0.92 -20.52
C ASP A 41 -0.06 1.26 -19.40
N LYS A 42 -0.38 2.55 -19.22
CA LYS A 42 -1.42 2.97 -18.26
C LYS A 42 -2.80 2.43 -18.61
N ILE A 43 -3.17 2.40 -19.89
CA ILE A 43 -4.44 1.78 -20.30
C ILE A 43 -4.44 0.27 -20.00
N LYS A 44 -3.33 -0.44 -20.22
CA LYS A 44 -3.25 -1.87 -19.86
C LYS A 44 -3.34 -2.09 -18.36
N GLU A 45 -2.65 -1.27 -17.56
CA GLU A 45 -2.70 -1.30 -16.10
C GLU A 45 -4.13 -1.12 -15.60
N LEU A 46 -4.87 -0.13 -16.11
CA LEU A 46 -6.29 0.07 -15.80
C LEU A 46 -7.14 -1.18 -16.09
N GLY A 47 -6.88 -1.88 -17.20
CA GLY A 47 -7.60 -3.11 -17.55
C GLY A 47 -7.41 -4.25 -16.54
N THR A 48 -6.29 -4.27 -15.80
CA THR A 48 -6.03 -5.28 -14.76
C THR A 48 -6.74 -4.97 -13.43
N LEU A 49 -7.15 -3.72 -13.23
CA LEU A 49 -7.86 -3.27 -12.03
C LEU A 49 -9.38 -3.40 -12.15
N LEU A 50 -9.89 -3.68 -13.35
CA LEU A 50 -11.31 -3.86 -13.58
C LEU A 50 -11.80 -5.20 -13.03
N PRO A 51 -13.00 -5.26 -12.45
CA PRO A 51 -13.58 -6.50 -11.98
C PRO A 51 -13.88 -7.44 -13.16
N ARG A 52 -13.72 -8.76 -12.93
CA ARG A 52 -13.79 -9.80 -13.97
C ARG A 52 -15.12 -9.82 -14.75
N ASN A 53 -16.20 -9.36 -14.13
CA ASN A 53 -17.53 -9.29 -14.74
C ASN A 53 -17.74 -8.04 -15.60
N MET A 54 -16.79 -7.10 -15.66
CA MET A 54 -16.90 -5.92 -16.51
C MET A 54 -16.24 -6.13 -17.87
N GLU A 55 -16.96 -5.69 -18.90
CA GLU A 55 -16.47 -5.46 -20.26
C GLU A 55 -15.22 -4.57 -20.20
N GLY A 56 -14.01 -5.14 -20.21
CA GLY A 56 -12.86 -4.36 -19.76
C GLY A 56 -11.75 -5.15 -19.07
N SER A 57 -12.09 -6.26 -18.41
CA SER A 57 -11.15 -7.02 -17.61
C SER A 57 -10.08 -7.71 -18.47
N SER A 58 -8.81 -7.53 -18.13
CA SER A 58 -7.70 -8.19 -18.84
C SER A 58 -7.78 -9.71 -18.83
N SER A 59 -8.54 -10.33 -17.92
CA SER A 59 -8.75 -11.77 -17.86
C SER A 59 -9.69 -12.30 -18.94
N ASP A 60 -10.62 -11.47 -19.44
CA ASP A 60 -11.74 -11.92 -20.28
C ASP A 60 -11.82 -11.21 -21.64
N ILE A 61 -11.06 -10.11 -21.86
CA ILE A 61 -10.92 -9.51 -23.20
C ILE A 61 -9.91 -10.27 -24.06
N SER A 62 -10.11 -11.57 -24.19
CA SER A 62 -9.74 -12.25 -25.43
C SER A 62 -10.96 -12.17 -26.33
N GLY A 63 -11.13 -11.02 -26.99
CA GLY A 63 -12.07 -10.91 -28.10
C GLY A 63 -11.75 -11.97 -29.17
N LYS A 64 -12.60 -12.11 -30.18
CA LYS A 64 -12.43 -13.08 -31.28
C LYS A 64 -11.05 -13.01 -31.99
N ASP A 65 -10.28 -11.93 -31.78
CA ASP A 65 -8.90 -11.68 -32.25
C ASP A 65 -7.85 -11.40 -31.13
N GLY A 66 -8.16 -11.60 -29.85
CA GLY A 66 -7.20 -11.43 -28.73
C GLY A 66 -6.70 -9.99 -28.48
N ARG A 67 -7.27 -8.97 -29.14
CA ARG A 67 -6.88 -7.56 -28.98
C ARG A 67 -7.78 -6.85 -27.97
N VAL A 68 -7.19 -6.51 -26.84
CA VAL A 68 -7.79 -5.68 -25.79
C VAL A 68 -8.11 -4.29 -26.33
N ASN A 69 -9.40 -3.91 -26.37
CA ASN A 69 -9.82 -2.61 -26.91
C ASN A 69 -9.66 -1.51 -25.86
N LYS A 70 -8.85 -0.49 -26.19
CA LYS A 70 -8.58 0.66 -25.31
C LYS A 70 -9.85 1.41 -24.92
N GLY A 71 -10.80 1.54 -25.83
CA GLY A 71 -12.07 2.24 -25.56
C GLY A 71 -12.90 1.53 -24.49
N THR A 72 -12.95 0.20 -24.55
CA THR A 72 -13.66 -0.64 -23.58
C THR A 72 -13.04 -0.54 -22.19
N ILE A 73 -11.71 -0.63 -22.07
CA ILE A 73 -11.03 -0.46 -20.76
C ILE A 73 -11.31 0.93 -20.18
N LEU A 74 -11.18 1.98 -20.99
CA LEU A 74 -11.41 3.36 -20.53
C LEU A 74 -12.86 3.55 -20.06
N LYS A 75 -13.83 3.00 -20.80
CA LYS A 75 -15.25 3.06 -20.43
C LYS A 75 -15.52 2.32 -19.13
N GLY A 76 -15.05 1.07 -19.01
CA GLY A 76 -15.17 0.27 -17.79
C GLY A 76 -14.50 0.94 -16.58
N THR A 77 -13.34 1.57 -16.77
CA THR A 77 -12.64 2.32 -15.71
C THR A 77 -13.49 3.48 -15.20
N VAL A 78 -14.10 4.24 -16.09
CA VAL A 78 -14.95 5.38 -15.70
C VAL A 78 -16.19 4.91 -14.95
N ASP A 79 -16.82 3.83 -15.41
CA ASP A 79 -18.03 3.31 -14.78
C ASP A 79 -17.71 2.68 -13.42
N TYR A 80 -16.61 1.94 -13.30
CA TYR A 80 -16.18 1.35 -12.03
C TYR A 80 -15.81 2.42 -10.99
N VAL A 81 -15.15 3.50 -11.38
CA VAL A 81 -14.88 4.63 -10.47
C VAL A 81 -16.17 5.26 -9.94
N LYS A 82 -17.23 5.34 -10.76
CA LYS A 82 -18.54 5.85 -10.30
C LYS A 82 -19.18 4.92 -9.29
N GLU A 83 -19.14 3.61 -9.54
CA GLU A 83 -19.65 2.59 -8.64
C GLU A 83 -18.91 2.63 -7.29
N LEU A 84 -17.58 2.64 -7.31
CA LEU A 84 -16.76 2.74 -6.08
C LEU A 84 -17.07 4.00 -5.26
N LYS A 85 -17.31 5.14 -5.93
CA LYS A 85 -17.71 6.37 -5.22
C LYS A 85 -19.07 6.23 -4.53
N GLN A 86 -20.02 5.55 -5.17
CA GLN A 86 -21.33 5.28 -4.57
C GLN A 86 -21.20 4.31 -3.39
N GLU A 87 -20.43 3.24 -3.54
CA GLU A 87 -20.17 2.26 -2.49
C GLU A 87 -19.50 2.88 -1.27
N LEU A 88 -18.47 3.72 -1.47
CA LEU A 88 -17.82 4.46 -0.38
C LEU A 88 -18.81 5.38 0.36
N SER A 89 -19.72 6.04 -0.36
CA SER A 89 -20.75 6.87 0.26
C SER A 89 -21.73 6.03 1.09
N ALA A 90 -22.15 4.88 0.59
CA ALA A 90 -23.04 3.96 1.30
C ALA A 90 -22.36 3.37 2.55
N LEU A 91 -21.10 2.96 2.45
CA LEU A 91 -20.31 2.45 3.58
C LEU A 91 -20.15 3.50 4.67
N LYS A 92 -19.90 4.76 4.31
CA LYS A 92 -19.83 5.86 5.28
C LYS A 92 -21.15 6.03 6.04
N HIS A 93 -22.27 6.06 5.31
CA HIS A 93 -23.60 6.17 5.91
C HIS A 93 -23.92 4.98 6.84
N ASN A 94 -23.61 3.76 6.40
CA ASN A 94 -23.79 2.56 7.21
C ASN A 94 -22.94 2.57 8.49
N GLY A 95 -21.72 3.13 8.42
CA GLY A 95 -20.86 3.33 9.59
C GLY A 95 -21.50 4.25 10.63
N GLU A 96 -22.10 5.36 10.20
CA GLU A 96 -22.82 6.29 11.07
C GLU A 96 -24.04 5.61 11.73
N LEU A 97 -24.83 4.86 10.96
CA LEU A 97 -25.95 4.08 11.47
C LEU A 97 -25.50 3.02 12.49
N LEU A 98 -24.39 2.33 12.23
CA LEU A 98 -23.86 1.33 13.15
C LEU A 98 -23.44 1.94 14.49
N VAL A 99 -22.84 3.13 14.47
CA VAL A 99 -22.51 3.87 15.70
C VAL A 99 -23.77 4.27 16.46
N ALA A 100 -24.81 4.77 15.75
CA ALA A 100 -26.08 5.11 16.36
C ALA A 100 -26.74 3.90 17.04
N ILE A 101 -26.81 2.76 16.32
CA ILE A 101 -27.37 1.51 16.85
C ILE A 101 -26.56 1.00 18.04
N LYS A 102 -25.22 1.09 18.01
CA LYS A 102 -24.37 0.71 19.15
C LYS A 102 -24.64 1.59 20.38
N ASN A 103 -24.76 2.90 20.19
CA ASN A 103 -25.09 3.83 21.27
C ASN A 103 -26.46 3.53 21.88
N GLU A 104 -27.45 3.28 21.03
CA GLU A 104 -28.78 2.86 21.48
C GLU A 104 -28.73 1.53 22.24
N ASN A 105 -27.99 0.54 21.73
CA ASN A 105 -27.82 -0.75 22.40
C ASN A 105 -27.16 -0.60 23.78
N ILE A 106 -26.15 0.27 23.91
CA ILE A 106 -25.54 0.60 25.22
C ILE A 106 -26.59 1.16 26.18
N ILE A 107 -27.41 2.11 25.74
CA ILE A 107 -28.48 2.70 26.55
C ILE A 107 -29.49 1.62 26.96
N LEU A 108 -29.91 0.78 26.02
CA LEU A 108 -30.87 -0.30 26.26
C LEU A 108 -30.30 -1.32 27.24
N GLN A 109 -29.04 -1.74 27.10
CA GLN A 109 -28.39 -2.62 28.08
C GLN A 109 -28.30 -1.97 29.46
N HIS A 110 -28.05 -0.67 29.54
CA HIS A 110 -28.04 0.05 30.81
C HIS A 110 -29.43 0.10 31.48
N LYS A 111 -30.50 0.18 30.67
CA LYS A 111 -31.91 0.17 31.13
C LYS A 111 -32.40 -1.23 31.50
N LEU A 112 -31.94 -2.25 30.77
CA LEU A 112 -32.29 -3.67 30.99
C LEU A 112 -31.41 -4.33 32.04
N ARG A 113 -30.29 -3.69 32.46
CA ARG A 113 -29.49 -4.16 33.59
C ARG A 113 -30.44 -4.32 34.78
N PRO A 114 -30.59 -5.54 35.32
CA PRO A 114 -31.44 -5.73 36.48
C PRO A 114 -30.95 -4.81 37.59
N LYS A 115 -31.86 -4.03 38.17
CA LYS A 115 -31.62 -3.35 39.45
C LYS A 115 -31.65 -4.40 40.57
N THR A 116 -30.79 -5.41 40.48
CA THR A 116 -30.41 -6.16 41.67
C THR A 116 -29.55 -5.20 42.48
N ASP A 117 -30.06 -4.89 43.67
CA ASP A 117 -29.34 -4.24 44.78
C ASP A 117 -29.46 -2.71 44.87
N GLN A 118 -30.70 -2.20 44.83
CA GLN A 118 -31.07 -1.01 45.63
C GLN A 118 -31.38 -1.36 47.10
N GLN A 119 -30.82 -2.46 47.62
CA GLN A 119 -30.68 -2.72 49.05
C GLN A 119 -29.26 -3.19 49.38
N GLN A 120 -28.27 -2.28 49.29
CA GLN A 120 -27.24 -2.11 50.33
C GLN A 120 -26.30 -0.94 50.00
N GLN A 121 -26.39 0.06 50.87
CA GLN A 121 -25.50 1.19 51.15
C GLN A 121 -24.06 1.16 50.56
N GLN A 122 -23.58 2.37 50.23
CA GLN A 122 -22.24 2.89 50.59
C GLN A 122 -21.27 1.84 51.17
N ALA A 123 -20.38 1.27 50.35
CA ALA A 123 -19.34 0.38 50.85
C ALA A 123 -17.97 0.81 50.34
N ALA A 124 -17.11 1.22 51.28
CA ALA A 124 -15.68 1.29 51.09
C ALA A 124 -15.15 -0.04 50.51
N PRO A 125 -14.04 -0.03 49.74
CA PRO A 125 -13.48 -1.24 49.16
C PRO A 125 -13.25 -2.30 50.24
N THR A 126 -13.78 -3.51 50.02
CA THR A 126 -13.67 -4.61 50.98
C THR A 126 -12.21 -4.95 51.25
N LYS A 127 -11.87 -5.27 52.51
CA LYS A 127 -10.51 -5.68 52.89
C LYS A 127 -9.96 -6.80 51.99
N GLN A 128 -10.82 -7.74 51.57
CA GLN A 128 -10.46 -8.80 50.62
C GLN A 128 -10.17 -8.27 49.21
N GLY A 129 -10.94 -7.30 48.70
CA GLY A 129 -10.66 -6.65 47.42
C GLY A 129 -9.32 -5.93 47.41
N ILE A 130 -9.00 -5.20 48.50
CA ILE A 130 -7.71 -4.52 48.66
C ILE A 130 -6.56 -5.53 48.71
N VAL A 131 -6.71 -6.64 49.43
CA VAL A 131 -5.68 -7.69 49.52
C VAL A 131 -5.44 -8.34 48.15
N ARG A 132 -6.49 -8.62 47.37
CA ARG A 132 -6.35 -9.18 46.02
C ARG A 132 -5.61 -8.24 45.08
N VAL A 133 -5.99 -6.95 45.06
CA VAL A 133 -5.30 -5.96 44.22
C VAL A 133 -3.83 -5.80 44.64
N LYS A 134 -3.55 -5.74 45.95
CA LYS A 134 -2.16 -5.71 46.44
C LYS A 134 -1.35 -6.94 46.03
N PHE A 135 -1.98 -8.12 46.04
CA PHE A 135 -1.33 -9.36 45.60
C PHE A 135 -0.97 -9.31 44.12
N TYR A 136 -1.90 -8.91 43.24
CA TYR A 136 -1.62 -8.80 41.80
C TYR A 136 -0.48 -7.80 41.51
N LEU A 137 -0.51 -6.63 42.15
CA LEU A 137 0.55 -5.63 42.02
C LEU A 137 1.92 -6.15 42.51
N TYR A 138 1.93 -6.92 43.60
CA TYR A 138 3.16 -7.51 44.12
C TYR A 138 3.75 -8.56 43.15
N VAL A 139 2.89 -9.41 42.57
CA VAL A 139 3.31 -10.41 41.58
C VAL A 139 3.90 -9.72 40.36
N GLU A 140 3.21 -8.73 39.80
CA GLU A 140 3.67 -7.96 38.64
C GLU A 140 5.00 -7.25 38.93
N MET A 141 5.15 -6.63 40.10
CA MET A 141 6.40 -5.97 40.48
C MET A 141 7.56 -6.97 40.67
N SER A 142 7.28 -8.17 41.18
CA SER A 142 8.29 -9.22 41.34
C SER A 142 8.78 -9.75 39.98
N GLU A 143 7.87 -9.89 39.02
CA GLU A 143 8.20 -10.29 37.65
C GLU A 143 9.06 -9.23 36.94
N ASN A 144 8.68 -7.96 37.05
CA ASN A 144 9.46 -6.84 36.51
C ASN A 144 10.87 -6.77 37.13
N ASN A 145 11.00 -6.98 38.45
CA ASN A 145 12.29 -7.01 39.13
C ASN A 145 13.18 -8.17 38.63
N LEU A 146 12.61 -9.36 38.43
CA LEU A 146 13.35 -10.50 37.90
C LEU A 146 13.83 -10.24 36.46
N GLN A 147 13.00 -9.62 35.62
CA GLN A 147 13.40 -9.22 34.28
C GLN A 147 14.56 -8.21 34.31
N LEU A 148 14.49 -7.22 35.21
CA LEU A 148 15.56 -6.25 35.41
C LEU A 148 16.89 -6.92 35.80
N GLU A 149 16.87 -7.87 36.74
CA GLU A 149 18.06 -8.63 37.11
C GLU A 149 18.64 -9.43 35.93
N ASN A 150 17.79 -10.04 35.11
CA ASN A 150 18.23 -10.75 33.91
C ASN A 150 18.88 -9.82 32.89
N HIS A 151 18.31 -8.63 32.67
CA HIS A 151 18.91 -7.62 31.80
C HIS A 151 20.26 -7.14 32.31
N LEU A 152 20.40 -6.91 33.63
CA LEU A 152 21.66 -6.54 34.25
C LEU A 152 22.73 -7.63 34.05
N LYS A 153 22.40 -8.91 34.23
CA LYS A 153 23.32 -10.03 33.98
C LYS A 153 23.79 -10.07 32.52
N ARG A 154 22.87 -9.87 31.56
CA ARG A 154 23.24 -9.78 30.13
C ARG A 154 24.19 -8.62 29.86
N LEU A 155 23.92 -7.44 30.41
CA LEU A 155 24.80 -6.27 30.27
C LEU A 155 26.19 -6.53 30.86
N GLN A 156 26.27 -7.19 32.02
CA GLN A 156 27.55 -7.56 32.62
C GLN A 156 28.34 -8.52 31.73
N ASN A 157 27.69 -9.52 31.13
CA ASN A 157 28.34 -10.44 30.20
C ASN A 157 28.84 -9.72 28.94
N LEU A 158 28.00 -8.88 28.31
CA LEU A 158 28.41 -8.09 27.15
C LEU A 158 29.59 -7.16 27.47
N ARG A 159 29.62 -6.56 28.67
CA ARG A 159 30.78 -5.76 29.10
C ARG A 159 32.05 -6.60 29.21
N LYS A 160 31.96 -7.83 29.72
CA LYS A 160 33.12 -8.74 29.80
C LYS A 160 33.63 -9.11 28.42
N GLU A 161 32.75 -9.46 27.48
CA GLU A 161 33.12 -9.76 26.09
C GLU A 161 33.76 -8.54 25.41
N LEU A 162 33.17 -7.35 25.55
CA LEU A 162 33.72 -6.13 24.96
C LEU A 162 35.10 -5.78 25.56
N THR A 163 35.28 -6.01 26.86
CA THR A 163 36.58 -5.84 27.52
C THR A 163 37.59 -6.84 26.98
N HIS A 164 37.19 -8.11 26.83
CA HIS A 164 38.05 -9.15 26.28
C HIS A 164 38.49 -8.82 24.86
N ILE A 165 37.57 -8.42 23.97
CA ILE A 165 37.88 -8.00 22.60
C ILE A 165 38.87 -6.83 22.60
N LYS A 166 38.64 -5.82 23.45
CA LYS A 166 39.56 -4.67 23.56
C LYS A 166 40.96 -5.10 24.01
N ASP A 167 41.04 -6.02 24.96
CA ASP A 167 42.31 -6.49 25.50
C ASP A 167 43.06 -7.42 24.52
N THR A 168 42.34 -8.07 23.60
CA THR A 168 42.90 -8.92 22.53
C THR A 168 43.00 -8.23 21.16
N ASP A 169 42.57 -6.97 21.04
CA ASP A 169 42.51 -6.22 19.78
C ASP A 169 43.88 -6.15 19.08
N TRP A 170 44.96 -6.04 19.86
CA TRP A 170 46.34 -6.05 19.35
C TRP A 170 46.75 -7.35 18.63
N GLN A 171 46.04 -8.47 18.86
CA GLN A 171 46.35 -9.78 18.27
C GLN A 171 45.89 -9.89 16.81
N TYR A 172 45.07 -8.94 16.35
CA TYR A 172 44.50 -8.95 15.01
C TYR A 172 45.01 -7.75 14.20
N ASP A 173 45.37 -7.99 12.94
CA ASP A 173 45.78 -6.92 12.03
C ASP A 173 44.59 -6.02 11.68
N SER A 174 44.79 -4.69 11.67
CA SER A 174 43.74 -3.74 11.29
C SER A 174 43.21 -4.05 9.89
N ILE A 175 41.89 -4.16 9.77
CA ILE A 175 41.16 -4.39 8.51
C ILE A 175 41.47 -3.31 7.45
N ASP A 176 41.90 -2.13 7.88
CA ASP A 176 42.29 -1.05 6.96
C ASP A 176 43.50 -1.41 6.10
N LYS A 177 44.33 -2.39 6.52
CA LYS A 177 45.46 -2.89 5.71
C LYS A 177 45.00 -3.68 4.47
N PHE A 178 43.76 -4.16 4.42
CA PHE A 178 43.22 -4.92 3.28
C PHE A 178 42.47 -4.05 2.26
N SER A 179 42.42 -2.72 2.48
CA SER A 179 41.69 -1.77 1.63
C SER A 179 42.61 -0.92 0.73
N ALA A 180 43.85 -1.35 0.48
CA ALA A 180 44.80 -0.70 -0.45
C ALA A 180 45.09 -1.60 -1.67
#